data_AF-A0A7K9FG96-F1
#
_entry.id   AF-A0A7K9FG96-F1
#
_cell.length_a   1.000
_cell.length_b   1.000
_cell.length_c   1.000
_cell.angle_alpha   90.00
_cell.angle_beta   90.00
_cell.angle_gamma   90.00
#
_symmetry.space_group_name_H-M   'P 1'
#
loop_
_entity.id
_entity.type
_entity.pdbx_description
1 polymer ?
#
loop_
_entity_poly.entity_id
_entity_poly.type
_entity_poly.pdbx_seq_one_letter_code
_entity_poly.pdbx_strand_id
1 'polypeptide(L)' 'FRDKHALTEHQRVHTGERPFACAHCPKAFREKKTLTEHQRVHTGERPFACTSCSKTFRDKKNLIIH' A
#
# COMPACT_ATOMS: atom_id res chain seq x y z
N PHE A 1 -5.59 8.83 -18.58
CA PHE A 1 -4.22 8.75 -18.05
C PHE A 1 -3.39 9.82 -18.72
N ARG A 2 -2.63 10.60 -17.94
CA ARG A 2 -1.81 11.70 -18.47
C ARG A 2 -0.45 11.21 -19.00
N ASP A 3 0.00 10.04 -18.54
CA ASP A 3 1.24 9.40 -18.94
C ASP A 3 1.02 7.90 -19.25
N LYS A 4 1.92 7.34 -20.06
CA LYS A 4 1.86 5.92 -20.49
C LYS A 4 2.07 4.95 -19.33
N HIS A 5 2.89 5.33 -18.34
CA HIS A 5 3.18 4.48 -17.19
C HIS A 5 1.93 4.23 -16.34
N ALA A 6 1.20 5.29 -16.03
CA ALA A 6 -0.07 5.25 -15.30
C ALA A 6 -1.16 4.49 -16.08
N LEU A 7 -1.15 4.59 -17.42
CA LEU A 7 -2.05 3.76 -18.25
C LEU A 7 -1.71 2.27 -18.14
N THR A 8 -0.42 1.90 -18.23
CA THR A 8 0.03 0.51 -18.07
C THR A 8 -0.27 -0.03 -16.67
N GLU A 9 -0.04 0.76 -15.63
CA GLU A 9 -0.40 0.39 -14.26
C GLU A 9 -1.90 0.18 -14.11
N HIS A 10 -2.72 1.07 -14.65
CA HIS A 10 -4.17 0.90 -14.65
C HIS A 10 -4.63 -0.35 -15.40
N GLN A 11 -4.00 -0.71 -16.52
CA GLN A 11 -4.37 -1.92 -17.26
C GLN A 11 -4.26 -3.20 -16.41
N ARG A 12 -3.36 -3.24 -15.41
CA ARG A 12 -3.27 -4.36 -14.45
C ARG A 12 -4.55 -4.54 -13.62
N VAL A 13 -5.40 -3.53 -13.55
CA VAL A 13 -6.72 -3.62 -12.92
C VAL A 13 -7.63 -4.59 -13.68
N HIS A 14 -7.59 -4.54 -15.00
CA HIS A 14 -8.41 -5.37 -15.88
C HIS A 14 -7.83 -6.77 -16.05
N THR A 15 -6.50 -6.89 -16.20
CA THR A 15 -5.84 -8.19 -16.40
C THR A 15 -5.69 -9.00 -15.10
N GLY A 16 -5.78 -8.34 -13.95
CA GLY A 16 -5.55 -8.98 -12.66
C GLY A 16 -4.06 -9.23 -12.35
N GLU A 17 -3.14 -8.79 -13.21
CA GLU A 17 -1.69 -8.94 -13.02
C GLU A 17 -1.24 -8.26 -11.71
N ARG A 18 -0.47 -8.99 -10.90
CA ARG A 18 0.06 -8.52 -9.62
C ARG A 18 1.55 -8.82 -9.53
N PRO A 19 2.40 -8.00 -10.19
CA PRO A 19 3.82 -8.32 -10.32
C PRO A 19 4.60 -8.17 -9.01
N PHE A 20 4.03 -7.53 -7.99
CA PHE A 20 4.72 -7.25 -6.73
C PHE A 20 4.29 -8.22 -5.64
N ALA A 21 4.99 -9.36 -5.52
CA ALA A 21 4.75 -10.36 -4.50
C ALA A 21 5.37 -9.99 -3.14
N CYS A 22 4.71 -10.35 -2.05
CA CYS A 22 5.26 -10.25 -0.70
C CYS A 22 6.19 -11.44 -0.44
N ALA A 23 7.33 -11.18 0.20
CA ALA A 23 8.30 -12.22 0.57
C ALA A 23 7.85 -13.05 1.79
N HIS A 24 6.92 -12.55 2.60
CA HIS A 24 6.52 -13.16 3.87
C HIS A 24 5.14 -13.84 3.81
N CYS A 25 4.36 -13.62 2.76
CA CYS A 25 3.05 -14.27 2.60
C CYS A 25 2.65 -14.37 1.12
N PRO A 26 1.62 -15.18 0.78
CA PRO A 26 1.19 -15.39 -0.61
C PRO A 26 0.55 -14.17 -1.30
N LYS A 27 0.52 -13.00 -0.66
CA LYS A 27 -0.13 -11.80 -1.22
C LYS A 27 0.75 -11.15 -2.27
N ALA A 28 0.12 -10.74 -3.37
CA ALA A 28 0.73 -9.92 -4.41
C ALA A 28 -0.11 -8.68 -4.70
N PHE A 29 0.55 -7.63 -5.22
CA PHE A 29 -0.01 -6.30 -5.42
C PHE A 29 0.25 -5.80 -6.85
N ARG A 30 -0.62 -4.90 -7.31
CA ARG A 30 -0.53 -4.27 -8.64
C ARG A 30 0.53 -3.17 -8.70
N GLU A 31 0.80 -2.53 -7.56
CA GLU A 31 1.72 -1.40 -7.43
C GLU A 31 2.76 -1.66 -6.33
N LYS A 32 3.98 -1.14 -6.53
CA LYS A 32 5.08 -1.28 -5.56
C LYS A 32 4.78 -0.56 -4.24
N LYS A 33 4.09 0.58 -4.30
CA LYS A 33 3.71 1.38 -3.13
C LYS A 33 2.79 0.58 -2.20
N THR A 34 1.81 -0.13 -2.75
CA THR A 34 0.88 -0.95 -1.97
C THR A 34 1.58 -2.14 -1.32
N LEU A 35 2.55 -2.78 -1.99
CA LEU A 35 3.40 -3.80 -1.38
C LEU A 35 4.21 -3.24 -0.20
N THR A 36 4.82 -2.06 -0.37
CA THR A 36 5.63 -1.42 0.68
C THR A 36 4.79 -1.09 1.92
N GLU A 37 3.58 -0.56 1.73
CA GLU A 37 2.63 -0.33 2.81
C GLU A 37 2.19 -1.64 3.48
N HIS A 38 1.95 -2.69 2.69
CA HIS A 38 1.61 -4.01 3.20
C HIS A 38 2.72 -4.63 4.06
N GLN A 39 3.99 -4.43 3.72
CA GLN A 39 5.12 -4.98 4.49
C GLN A 39 5.12 -4.50 5.95
N ARG A 40 4.53 -3.33 6.24
CA ARG A 40 4.35 -2.84 7.62
C ARG A 40 3.46 -3.73 8.48
N VAL A 41 2.63 -4.56 7.88
CA VAL A 41 1.86 -5.60 8.60
C VAL A 41 2.80 -6.61 9.24
N HIS A 42 3.90 -6.94 8.56
CA HIS A 42 4.89 -7.91 9.04
C HIS A 42 5.88 -7.29 10.02
N THR A 43 6.29 -6.03 9.80
CA THR A 43 7.26 -5.35 10.67
C THR A 43 6.62 -4.69 11.89
N GLY A 44 5.30 -4.46 11.88
CA GLY A 44 4.59 -3.71 12.92
C GLY A 44 4.80 -2.20 12.86
N GLU A 45 5.45 -1.67 11.82
CA GLU A 45 5.74 -0.24 11.68
C GLU A 45 4.44 0.60 11.59
N ARG A 46 4.37 1.66 12.39
CA ARG A 46 3.25 2.60 12.44
C ARG A 46 3.73 4.05 12.35
N PRO A 47 4.11 4.50 11.14
CA PRO A 47 4.79 5.79 10.97
C PRO A 47 3.85 7.00 11.09
N PHE A 48 2.53 6.78 11.11
CA PHE A 48 1.56 7.88 11.14
C PHE A 48 1.05 8.07 12.57
N ALA A 49 1.40 9.18 13.20
CA ALA A 49 0.93 9.52 14.55
C ALA A 49 -0.18 10.58 14.50
N CYS A 50 -1.20 10.41 15.33
CA CYS A 50 -2.20 11.43 15.63
C CYS A 50 -1.59 12.45 16.59
N THR A 51 -1.58 13.71 16.16
CA THR A 51 -1.03 14.83 16.95
C THR A 51 -1.86 15.15 18.19
N SER A 52 -3.13 14.73 18.23
CA SER A 52 -4.06 15.04 19.32
C SER A 52 -4.11 13.99 20.42
N CYS A 53 -3.82 12.71 20.12
CA CYS A 53 -3.95 11.64 21.13
C CYS A 53 -2.85 10.56 21.08
N SER A 54 -1.70 10.85 20.47
CA SER A 54 -0.50 9.97 20.41
C SER A 54 -0.71 8.57 19.81
N LYS A 55 -1.90 8.25 19.30
CA LYS A 55 -2.19 6.99 18.62
C LYS A 55 -1.42 6.91 17.30
N THR A 56 -0.87 5.73 17.00
CA THR A 56 -0.11 5.49 15.77
C THR A 56 -0.81 4.50 14.84
N PHE A 57 -0.65 4.70 13.54
CA PHE A 57 -1.34 4.00 12.47
C PHE A 57 -0.35 3.51 11.41
N ARG A 58 -0.69 2.39 10.78
CA ARG A 58 0.12 1.75 9.73
C ARG A 58 0.05 2.50 8.39
N ASP A 59 -1.08 3.14 8.13
CA ASP A 59 -1.36 3.88 6.90
C ASP A 59 -2.08 5.21 7.18
N LYS A 60 -1.96 6.13 6.22
CA LYS A 60 -2.51 7.48 6.32
C LYS A 60 -4.03 7.48 6.33
N LYS A 61 -4.68 6.53 5.65
CA LYS A 61 -6.14 6.45 5.59
C LYS A 61 -6.71 6.20 6.98
N ASN A 62 -6.12 5.25 7.71
CA ASN A 62 -6.48 4.94 9.09
C ASN A 62 -6.24 6.11 10.05
N LEU A 63 -5.22 6.95 9.83
CA LEU A 63 -5.05 8.19 10.60
C LEU A 63 -6.14 9.24 10.27
N ILE A 64 -6.56 9.35 9.01
CA ILE A 64 -7.55 10.37 8.60
C ILE A 64 -8.95 10.06 9.13
N ILE A 65 -9.34 8.78 9.16
CA ILE A 65 -10.66 8.37 9.65
C ILE A 65 -10.74 8.27 11.18
N HIS A 66 -9.59 8.29 11.85
CA HIS A 66 -9.46 8.20 13.30
C HIS A 66 -9.81 9.52 13.98
#